data_AF-A0A227JEL7-F1
#
_entry.id   AF-A0A227JEL7-F1
#
_cell.length_a   1.000
_cell.length_b   1.000
_cell.length_c   1.000
_cell.angle_alpha   90.00
_cell.angle_beta   90.00
_cell.angle_gamma   90.00
#
_symmetry.space_group_name_H-M   'P 1'
#
loop_
_entity.id
_entity.type
_entity.pdbx_description
1 polymer ?
#
loop_
_entity_poly.entity_id
_entity_poly.type
_entity_poly.pdbx_seq_one_letter_code
_entity_poly.pdbx_strand_id
1 'polypeptide(L)'
;MNKKLVSLVIGSIFASPVFADTLSNPQIGVVLDGYYQDGQRHNSEREEGFGLGHTELSLSANIDDKFHGALTTVLEGHADDTELMLEEAFIETLALPYGFNVRAGRFLSDFGYLNNQHMHTDSFVERPLAYRTFLGSHYYDDGVRASLVLPTDLFVKFGVE
;
A
#
# COMPACT_ATOMS: atom_id res chain seq x y z
N MET A 1 -19.16 -1.13 -65.24
CA MET A 1 -20.10 -1.12 -64.09
C MET A 1 -19.37 -0.46 -62.93
N ASN A 2 -19.55 0.85 -62.75
CA ASN A 2 -18.74 1.69 -61.85
C ASN A 2 -19.29 1.62 -60.43
N LYS A 3 -18.58 0.95 -59.51
CA LYS A 3 -18.93 0.93 -58.09
C LYS A 3 -18.32 2.17 -57.42
N LYS A 4 -19.15 3.12 -57.00
CA LYS A 4 -18.74 4.23 -56.13
C LYS A 4 -18.59 3.69 -54.71
N LEU A 5 -17.40 3.83 -54.11
CA LEU A 5 -17.19 3.62 -52.68
C LEU A 5 -17.85 4.78 -51.92
N VAL A 6 -18.74 4.46 -51.00
CA VAL A 6 -19.24 5.40 -49.99
C VAL A 6 -18.42 5.16 -48.73
N SER A 7 -17.64 6.15 -48.31
CA SER A 7 -16.95 6.16 -47.03
C SER A 7 -17.88 6.77 -46.00
N LEU A 8 -18.16 6.02 -44.93
CA LEU A 8 -18.86 6.49 -43.74
C LEU A 8 -17.80 6.87 -42.71
N VAL A 9 -17.67 8.17 -42.41
CA VAL A 9 -16.85 8.65 -41.29
C VAL A 9 -17.78 8.85 -40.10
N ILE A 10 -17.64 8.01 -39.07
CA ILE A 10 -18.25 8.22 -37.76
C ILE A 10 -17.22 8.97 -36.92
N GLY A 11 -17.39 10.28 -36.78
CA GLY A 11 -16.64 11.08 -35.83
C GLY A 11 -17.36 11.12 -34.49
N SER A 12 -16.72 10.59 -33.45
CA SER A 12 -17.19 10.73 -32.06
C SER A 12 -16.48 11.93 -31.44
N ILE A 13 -17.22 13.03 -31.21
CA ILE A 13 -16.76 14.14 -30.38
C ILE A 13 -17.10 13.76 -28.93
N PHE A 14 -16.09 13.44 -28.13
CA PHE A 14 -16.24 13.37 -26.67
C PHE A 14 -15.99 14.76 -26.09
N ALA A 15 -17.07 15.46 -25.74
CA ALA A 15 -17.00 16.59 -24.83
C ALA A 15 -17.29 16.05 -23.43
N SER A 16 -16.24 15.70 -22.67
CA SER A 16 -16.40 15.36 -21.26
C SER A 16 -16.63 16.64 -20.46
N PRO A 17 -17.72 16.74 -19.67
CA PRO A 17 -17.84 17.82 -18.71
C PRO A 17 -16.73 17.70 -17.66
N VAL A 18 -15.98 18.78 -17.44
CA VAL A 18 -15.00 18.91 -16.35
C VAL A 18 -15.79 19.10 -15.04
N PHE A 19 -16.23 18.00 -14.46
CA PHE A 19 -16.51 17.89 -13.03
C PHE A 19 -15.97 16.53 -12.60
N ALA A 20 -14.85 16.53 -11.87
CA ALA A 20 -14.25 15.33 -11.35
C ALA A 20 -15.11 14.79 -10.20
N ASP A 21 -15.69 13.60 -10.37
CA ASP A 21 -16.24 12.83 -9.26
C ASP A 21 -15.09 12.48 -8.30
N THR A 22 -15.01 13.19 -7.18
CA THR A 22 -14.03 12.98 -6.10
C THR A 22 -14.41 11.74 -5.28
N LEU A 23 -14.07 10.58 -5.86
CA LEU A 23 -13.86 9.21 -5.35
C LEU A 23 -14.01 8.27 -6.55
N SER A 24 -13.28 8.56 -7.64
CA SER A 24 -13.37 7.75 -8.84
C SER A 24 -12.50 6.49 -8.66
N ASN A 25 -13.13 5.33 -8.75
CA ASN A 25 -12.49 4.00 -8.76
C ASN A 25 -11.76 3.59 -7.46
N PRO A 26 -12.48 3.36 -6.34
CA PRO A 26 -11.87 2.80 -5.14
C PRO A 26 -11.32 1.40 -5.44
N GLN A 27 -10.10 1.16 -4.97
CA GLN A 27 -9.42 -0.13 -5.02
C GLN A 27 -9.68 -0.82 -3.69
N ILE A 28 -10.13 -2.08 -3.75
CA ILE A 28 -10.39 -2.91 -2.58
C ILE A 28 -9.60 -4.20 -2.76
N GLY A 29 -8.81 -4.56 -1.76
CA GLY A 29 -7.97 -5.75 -1.74
C GLY A 29 -8.18 -6.56 -0.47
N VAL A 30 -8.07 -7.89 -0.60
CA VAL A 30 -8.05 -8.80 0.54
C VAL A 30 -6.88 -9.75 0.38
N VAL A 31 -6.11 -9.93 1.44
CA VAL A 31 -5.01 -10.90 1.52
C VAL A 31 -5.33 -11.88 2.64
N LEU A 32 -5.26 -13.17 2.34
CA LEU A 32 -5.40 -14.24 3.33
C LEU A 32 -4.07 -14.98 3.42
N ASP A 33 -3.39 -14.90 4.56
CA ASP A 33 -2.14 -15.63 4.81
C ASP A 33 -2.42 -16.86 5.69
N GLY A 34 -2.14 -18.04 5.15
CA GLY A 34 -2.22 -19.30 5.87
C GLY A 34 -0.88 -20.01 5.74
N TYR A 35 -0.36 -20.52 6.87
CA TYR A 35 0.99 -21.09 6.91
C TYR A 35 1.04 -22.43 7.65
N TYR A 36 2.13 -23.14 7.38
CA TYR A 36 2.64 -24.22 8.22
C TYR A 36 4.09 -23.93 8.57
N GLN A 37 4.43 -23.95 9.86
CA GLN A 37 5.79 -23.75 10.34
C GLN A 37 6.25 -24.97 11.13
N ASP A 38 7.44 -25.47 10.82
CA ASP A 38 8.13 -26.50 11.58
C ASP A 38 9.15 -25.84 12.53
N GLY A 39 8.96 -26.05 13.83
CA GLY A 39 9.75 -25.47 14.91
C GLY A 39 9.52 -23.97 15.16
N GLN A 40 10.01 -23.52 16.31
CA GLN A 40 9.92 -22.13 16.74
C GLN A 40 11.06 -21.27 16.16
N ARG A 41 10.72 -20.08 15.67
CA ARG A 41 11.69 -19.11 15.14
C ARG A 41 11.80 -17.91 16.07
N HIS A 42 13.01 -17.41 16.25
CA HIS A 42 13.27 -16.27 17.13
C HIS A 42 12.55 -15.01 16.63
N ASN A 43 11.77 -14.40 17.51
CA ASN A 43 10.97 -13.18 17.24
C ASN A 43 10.07 -13.34 16.00
N SER A 44 9.55 -14.54 15.75
CA SER A 44 8.51 -14.71 14.74
C SER A 44 7.14 -14.43 15.35
N GLU A 45 6.26 -13.79 14.58
CA GLU A 45 4.82 -13.70 14.86
C GLU A 45 4.09 -15.02 14.58
N ARG A 46 4.75 -15.98 13.93
CA ARG A 46 4.18 -17.28 13.60
C ARG A 46 4.60 -18.34 14.62
N GLU A 47 3.61 -19.09 15.09
CA GLU A 47 3.81 -20.24 15.97
C GLU A 47 4.13 -21.52 15.17
N GLU A 48 4.61 -22.55 15.85
CA GLU A 48 4.80 -23.88 15.26
C GLU A 48 3.45 -24.54 14.93
N GLY A 49 3.38 -25.18 13.76
CA GLY A 49 2.18 -25.86 13.27
C GLY A 49 1.44 -25.06 12.20
N PHE A 50 0.15 -25.33 12.06
CA PHE A 50 -0.73 -24.62 11.13
C PHE A 50 -1.30 -23.37 11.80
N GLY A 51 -1.31 -22.26 11.08
CA GLY A 51 -1.86 -21.00 11.57
C GLY A 51 -2.32 -20.08 10.46
N LEU A 52 -2.99 -19.01 10.87
CA LEU A 52 -3.25 -17.85 10.03
C LEU A 52 -2.23 -16.78 10.38
N GLY A 53 -1.62 -16.20 9.35
CA GLY A 53 -0.76 -15.03 9.51
C GLY A 53 -1.58 -13.75 9.39
N HIS A 54 -0.98 -12.74 8.76
CA HIS A 54 -1.63 -11.45 8.55
C HIS A 54 -2.72 -11.58 7.48
N THR A 55 -3.97 -11.47 7.91
CA THR A 55 -5.12 -11.38 7.01
C THR A 55 -5.53 -9.93 6.86
N GLU A 56 -5.35 -9.37 5.67
CA GLU A 56 -5.47 -7.93 5.45
C GLU A 56 -6.69 -7.59 4.59
N LEU A 57 -7.35 -6.49 4.93
CA LEU A 57 -8.35 -5.82 4.11
C LEU A 57 -7.83 -4.41 3.82
N SER A 58 -7.67 -4.08 2.55
CA SER A 58 -7.21 -2.77 2.09
C SER A 58 -8.25 -2.06 1.24
N LEU A 59 -8.39 -0.76 1.45
CA LEU A 59 -9.20 0.14 0.64
C LEU A 59 -8.36 1.38 0.34
N SER A 60 -8.27 1.77 -0.93
CA SER A 60 -7.58 3.00 -1.31
C SER A 60 -8.22 3.69 -2.50
N ALA A 61 -8.10 5.01 -2.56
CA ALA A 61 -8.64 5.80 -3.64
C ALA A 61 -7.96 7.16 -3.73
N ASN A 62 -7.99 7.77 -4.91
CA ASN A 62 -7.73 9.20 -5.02
C ASN A 62 -8.93 9.95 -4.48
N ILE A 63 -8.68 10.82 -3.50
CA ILE A 63 -9.71 11.68 -2.89
C ILE A 63 -10.07 12.77 -3.90
N ASP A 64 -9.06 13.42 -4.48
CA ASP A 64 -9.18 14.43 -5.54
C ASP A 64 -7.95 14.37 -6.48
N ASP A 65 -7.68 15.46 -7.21
CA ASP A 65 -6.52 15.59 -8.11
C ASP A 65 -5.18 15.77 -7.37
N LYS A 66 -5.20 15.94 -6.04
CA LYS A 66 -4.04 16.29 -5.21
C LYS A 66 -3.76 15.27 -4.11
N PHE A 67 -4.76 14.52 -3.67
CA PHE A 67 -4.67 13.63 -2.52
C PHE A 67 -5.09 12.20 -2.82
N HIS A 68 -4.36 11.27 -2.23
CA HIS A 68 -4.65 9.85 -2.16
C HIS A 68 -4.93 9.46 -0.71
N GLY A 69 -5.86 8.54 -0.50
CA GLY A 69 -6.17 7.98 0.81
C GLY A 69 -6.11 6.45 0.78
N ALA A 70 -5.63 5.86 1.86
CA ALA A 70 -5.60 4.42 2.06
C ALA A 70 -5.99 4.04 3.48
N LEU A 71 -6.66 2.90 3.60
CA LEU A 71 -7.08 2.27 4.83
C LEU A 71 -6.74 0.78 4.74
N THR A 72 -5.93 0.28 5.68
CA THR A 72 -5.57 -1.13 5.78
C THR A 72 -5.81 -1.60 7.21
N THR A 73 -6.62 -2.66 7.33
CA THR A 73 -6.89 -3.35 8.59
C THR A 73 -6.43 -4.78 8.50
N VAL A 74 -5.91 -5.31 9.60
CA VAL A 74 -5.38 -6.66 9.67
C VAL A 74 -6.06 -7.44 10.78
N LEU A 75 -6.38 -8.68 10.48
CA LEU A 75 -6.77 -9.69 11.44
C LEU A 75 -5.57 -10.57 11.71
N GLU A 76 -5.12 -10.58 12.97
CA GLU A 76 -4.06 -11.46 13.43
C GLU A 76 -4.64 -12.49 14.40
N GLY A 77 -4.27 -13.76 14.20
CA GLY A 77 -4.72 -14.87 15.04
C GLY A 77 -3.58 -15.36 15.93
N HIS A 78 -3.76 -15.25 17.23
CA HIS A 78 -2.97 -15.98 18.22
C HIS A 78 -3.78 -17.17 18.74
N ALA A 79 -3.11 -18.18 19.32
CA ALA A 79 -3.70 -19.50 19.61
C ALA A 79 -5.11 -19.49 20.23
N ASP A 80 -5.43 -18.49 21.07
CA ASP A 80 -6.72 -18.36 21.75
C ASP A 80 -7.51 -17.08 21.42
N ASP A 81 -6.97 -16.15 20.62
CA ASP A 81 -7.62 -14.85 20.35
C ASP A 81 -7.37 -14.35 18.91
N THR A 82 -8.34 -13.60 18.37
CA THR A 82 -8.22 -12.94 17.06
C THR A 82 -8.39 -11.45 17.24
N GLU A 83 -7.36 -10.70 16.88
CA GLU A 83 -7.32 -9.25 17.05
C GLU A 83 -7.49 -8.55 15.70
N LEU A 84 -8.39 -7.56 15.65
CA LEU A 84 -8.53 -6.66 14.51
C LEU A 84 -7.71 -5.39 14.79
N MET A 85 -6.69 -5.17 13.98
CA MET A 85 -5.78 -4.04 14.07
C MET A 85 -5.96 -3.09 12.88
N LEU A 86 -5.75 -1.80 13.15
CA LEU A 86 -5.64 -0.77 12.12
C LEU A 86 -4.16 -0.49 11.89
N GLU A 87 -3.64 -0.93 10.73
CA GLU A 87 -2.24 -0.75 10.37
C GLU A 87 -2.00 0.54 9.60
N GLU A 88 -2.87 0.86 8.64
CA GLU A 88 -2.75 2.08 7.86
C GLU A 88 -4.08 2.82 7.77
N ALA A 89 -4.03 4.14 7.95
CA ALA A 89 -5.13 5.06 7.75
C ALA A 89 -4.53 6.44 7.50
N PHE A 90 -4.21 6.72 6.24
CA PHE A 90 -3.49 7.95 5.89
C PHE A 90 -4.08 8.66 4.68
N ILE A 91 -3.72 9.94 4.58
CA ILE A 91 -3.87 10.76 3.38
C ILE A 91 -2.48 11.19 2.94
N GLU A 92 -2.20 11.15 1.65
CA GLU A 92 -0.95 11.60 1.06
C GLU A 92 -1.14 12.46 -0.17
N THR A 93 -0.17 13.33 -0.43
CA THR A 93 -0.16 14.18 -1.63
C THR A 93 0.33 13.40 -2.84
N LEU A 94 -0.34 13.50 -3.99
CA LEU A 94 -0.01 12.76 -5.21
C LEU A 94 1.21 13.32 -5.97
N ALA A 95 1.30 14.64 -6.10
CA ALA A 95 2.32 15.26 -6.96
C ALA A 95 2.67 16.69 -6.52
N LEU A 96 3.41 16.83 -5.42
CA LEU A 96 4.03 18.13 -5.12
C LEU A 96 5.25 18.35 -6.03
N PRO A 97 5.59 19.61 -6.35
CA PRO A 97 6.74 19.92 -7.18
C PRO A 97 8.05 19.33 -6.62
N TYR A 98 9.02 19.10 -7.52
CA TYR A 98 10.39 18.69 -7.19
C TYR A 98 10.52 17.35 -6.44
N GLY A 99 9.55 16.44 -6.59
CA GLY A 99 9.59 15.12 -5.95
C GLY A 99 9.29 15.15 -4.45
N PHE A 100 8.67 16.23 -3.96
CA PHE A 100 8.23 16.35 -2.58
C PHE A 100 6.91 15.59 -2.36
N ASN A 101 6.72 15.02 -1.18
CA ASN A 101 5.50 14.32 -0.79
C ASN A 101 5.27 14.49 0.72
N VAL A 102 4.01 14.69 1.09
CA VAL A 102 3.55 14.72 2.48
C VAL A 102 2.51 13.64 2.69
N ARG A 103 2.64 12.87 3.77
CA ARG A 103 1.67 11.87 4.22
C ARG A 103 1.33 12.13 5.69
N ALA A 104 0.05 12.02 6.06
CA ALA A 104 -0.40 12.19 7.43
C ALA A 104 -1.44 11.14 7.81
N GLY A 105 -1.39 10.66 9.05
CA GLY A 105 -2.25 9.61 9.58
C GLY A 105 -1.43 8.45 10.13
N ARG A 106 -2.00 7.24 10.12
CA ARG A 106 -1.29 6.01 10.49
C ARG A 106 -0.67 5.37 9.24
N PHE A 107 0.62 5.06 9.28
CA PHE A 107 1.28 4.41 8.15
C PHE A 107 2.55 3.66 8.58
N LEU A 108 2.99 2.73 7.72
CA LEU A 108 4.28 2.07 7.85
C LEU A 108 5.43 3.07 7.74
N SER A 109 6.32 3.05 8.75
CA SER A 109 7.50 3.93 8.78
C SER A 109 8.43 3.65 7.61
N ASP A 110 9.02 4.70 7.05
CA ASP A 110 9.97 4.67 5.92
C ASP A 110 11.39 4.27 6.34
N PHE A 111 11.53 3.56 7.46
CA PHE A 111 12.82 3.12 7.97
C PHE A 111 13.30 1.82 7.30
N GLY A 112 14.41 1.90 6.58
CA GLY A 112 14.94 0.74 5.85
C GLY A 112 14.10 0.40 4.62
N TYR A 113 14.56 -0.58 3.84
CA TYR A 113 13.92 -0.92 2.57
C TYR A 113 12.61 -1.69 2.75
N LEU A 114 12.54 -2.54 3.77
CA LEU A 114 11.47 -3.52 3.93
C LEU A 114 10.29 -3.01 4.76
N ASN A 115 10.52 -2.07 5.69
CA ASN A 115 9.52 -1.70 6.70
C ASN A 115 8.29 -0.99 6.10
N ASN A 116 8.50 -0.20 5.04
CA ASN A 116 7.44 0.55 4.38
C ASN A 116 6.59 -0.27 3.40
N GLN A 117 6.70 -1.60 3.45
CA GLN A 117 5.99 -2.54 2.60
C GLN A 117 5.19 -3.50 3.47
N HIS A 118 4.06 -3.98 2.94
CA HIS A 118 3.29 -5.06 3.57
C HIS A 118 4.02 -6.40 3.42
N MET A 119 3.99 -7.24 4.44
CA MET A 119 4.79 -8.48 4.48
C MET A 119 4.46 -9.44 3.34
N HIS A 120 3.22 -9.45 2.85
CA HIS A 120 2.80 -10.30 1.73
C HIS A 120 3.46 -9.94 0.39
N THR A 121 4.16 -8.79 0.31
CA THR A 121 4.93 -8.39 -0.88
C THR A 121 6.36 -8.94 -0.88
N ASP A 122 6.79 -9.52 0.24
CA ASP A 122 8.14 -10.04 0.37
C ASP A 122 8.38 -11.30 -0.47
N SER A 123 9.64 -11.46 -0.88
CA SER A 123 10.09 -12.70 -1.50
C SER A 123 10.23 -13.86 -0.50
N PHE A 124 10.19 -13.56 0.80
CA PHE A 124 10.32 -14.54 1.89
C PHE A 124 9.10 -14.48 2.79
N VAL A 125 8.78 -15.62 3.39
CA VAL A 125 7.62 -15.76 4.29
C VAL A 125 7.75 -14.88 5.53
N GLU A 126 8.97 -14.67 6.04
CA GLU A 126 9.23 -13.85 7.22
C GLU A 126 10.32 -12.81 6.96
N ARG A 127 10.20 -11.69 7.69
CA ARG A 127 11.19 -10.63 7.71
C ARG A 127 12.54 -11.11 8.25
N PRO A 128 13.67 -10.53 7.80
CA PRO A 128 14.98 -10.79 8.40
C PRO A 128 14.95 -10.56 9.92
N LEU A 129 15.76 -11.31 10.67
CA LEU A 129 15.78 -11.25 12.14
C LEU A 129 15.97 -9.83 12.70
N ALA A 130 16.74 -8.97 12.01
CA ALA A 130 16.92 -7.58 12.41
C ALA A 130 15.59 -6.80 12.41
N TYR A 131 14.78 -6.92 11.35
CA TYR A 131 13.47 -6.27 11.26
C TYR A 131 12.51 -6.80 12.33
N ARG A 132 12.45 -8.13 12.48
CA ARG A 132 11.64 -8.77 13.53
C ARG A 132 11.99 -8.31 14.94
N THR A 133 13.28 -8.19 15.23
CA THR A 133 13.77 -7.85 16.57
C THR A 133 13.61 -6.38 16.91
N PHE A 134 13.85 -5.47 15.93
CA PHE A 134 13.86 -4.03 16.19
C PHE A 134 12.56 -3.32 15.83
N LEU A 135 11.78 -3.87 14.89
CA LEU A 135 10.60 -3.23 14.32
C LEU A 135 9.33 -4.08 14.47
N GLY A 136 9.41 -5.27 15.08
CA GLY A 136 8.27 -6.18 15.13
C GLY A 136 7.79 -6.57 13.73
N SER A 137 8.74 -6.93 12.85
CA SER A 137 8.53 -7.26 11.43
C SER A 137 8.20 -6.06 10.53
N HIS A 138 7.21 -5.26 10.86
CA HIS A 138 6.78 -4.05 10.14
C HIS A 138 6.23 -3.02 11.11
N TYR A 139 7.01 -1.98 11.36
CA TYR A 139 6.66 -0.92 12.29
C TYR A 139 5.81 0.17 11.62
N TYR A 140 4.67 0.50 12.22
CA TYR A 140 3.80 1.61 11.85
C TYR A 140 3.44 2.46 13.06
N ASP A 141 3.14 3.74 12.82
CA ASP A 141 2.70 4.67 13.86
C ASP A 141 1.85 5.81 13.27
N ASP A 142 1.25 6.60 14.15
CA ASP A 142 0.50 7.82 13.83
C ASP A 142 1.46 9.01 13.72
N GLY A 143 1.46 9.70 12.57
CA GLY A 143 2.39 10.81 12.37
C GLY A 143 2.17 11.62 11.11
N VAL A 144 3.20 12.42 10.78
CA VAL A 144 3.27 13.19 9.54
C VAL A 144 4.64 13.00 8.92
N ARG A 145 4.66 12.43 7.72
CA ARG A 145 5.86 12.27 6.92
C ARG A 145 6.00 13.40 5.92
N ALA A 146 7.21 13.94 5.81
CA ALA A 146 7.65 14.72 4.65
C ALA A 146 8.81 13.98 3.97
N SER A 147 8.72 13.78 2.66
CA SER A 147 9.77 13.12 1.88
C SER A 147 10.10 13.87 0.59
N LEU A 148 11.34 13.72 0.13
CA LEU A 148 11.88 14.36 -1.07
C LEU A 148 12.72 13.34 -1.84
N VAL A 149 12.33 13.07 -3.09
CA VAL A 149 13.12 12.29 -4.04
C VAL A 149 13.94 13.24 -4.92
N LEU A 150 15.27 13.07 -4.93
CA LEU A 150 16.15 13.93 -5.73
C LEU A 150 16.15 13.55 -7.22
N PRO A 151 16.25 14.54 -8.14
CA PRO A 151 16.33 14.30 -9.58
C PRO A 151 17.75 13.89 -10.00
N THR A 152 18.21 12.75 -9.50
CA THR A 152 19.54 12.18 -9.78
C THR A 152 19.41 10.85 -10.51
N ASP A 153 20.49 10.41 -11.19
CA ASP A 153 20.51 9.11 -11.86
C ASP A 153 20.40 7.93 -10.88
N LEU A 154 20.72 8.17 -9.60
CA LEU A 154 20.50 7.24 -8.49
C LEU A 154 19.19 7.59 -7.79
N PHE A 155 18.46 6.58 -7.32
CA PHE A 155 17.31 6.78 -6.45
C PHE A 155 17.77 7.23 -5.07
N VAL A 156 17.60 8.52 -4.77
CA VAL A 156 17.90 9.11 -3.46
C VAL A 156 16.63 9.75 -2.91
N LYS A 157 16.16 9.21 -1.78
CA LYS A 157 15.00 9.70 -1.04
C LYS A 157 15.43 10.13 0.36
N PHE A 158 15.05 11.34 0.74
CA PHE A 158 15.11 11.81 2.12
C PHE A 158 13.71 11.81 2.71
N GLY A 159 13.58 11.42 3.97
CA GLY A 159 12.32 11.40 4.70
C GLY A 159 12.52 11.85 6.14
N VAL A 160 11.52 12.51 6.69
CA VAL A 160 11.36 12.75 8.13
C VAL A 160 9.93 12.40 8.49
N GLU A 161 9.75 11.72 9.63
CA GLU A 161 8.50 11.22 10.18
C GLU A 161 8.38 11.68 11.64
#